data_AF-A0A1E7ZAC2-F1
#
_entry.id   AF-A0A1E7ZAC2-F1
#
_cell.length_a   1.000
_cell.length_b   1.000
_cell.length_c   1.000
_cell.angle_alpha   90.00
_cell.angle_beta   90.00
_cell.angle_gamma   90.00
#
_symmetry.space_group_name_H-M   'P 1'
#
loop_
_entity.id
_entity.type
_entity.pdbx_description
1 polymer ?
#
loop_
_entity_poly.entity_id
_entity_poly.type
_entity_poly.pdbx_seq_one_letter_code
_entity_poly.pdbx_strand_id
1 'polypeptide(L)'
;MKHLVPFICILFLCVSPSYAAQDVSLDDCPAARAHYTLDMPLSDVVRNKVLLTELAAISPITAKKFAQPFGDFPLDERFGNIISPAFLFQQHIIHVDEKTKSEITRLLESTLMTDAAKTASCARYDNIRPDIPAAENSKRILVFGKVNGFVHSEAITASVPAFKELAAKNSMDIFFTDKAGVFNADDLSQFNVIVWNNISGDALTFSQRDALKAFIESGGGFVAVHGAGGDLQYFWDWYADELISARFSGHPMSPQFQPARLITESNNPVLTKDLPASFEMSEEWYSFEQSPRSKDVQVIVTIDESSYEPLGFGGQSLAMGDHPIVWAKCAGQGRVFYTAIGHRAESFSDAYAIRLLENGLIWASSGKESGQCTDDLATNNAGGEK
;
A
#
# COMPACT_ATOMS: atom_id res chain seq x y z
N MET A 1 68.41 29.57 -23.19
CA MET A 1 67.08 29.58 -23.83
C MET A 1 66.58 28.15 -23.90
N LYS A 2 65.68 27.77 -22.98
CA LYS A 2 65.01 26.46 -22.94
C LYS A 2 63.52 26.75 -23.02
N HIS A 3 62.87 26.22 -24.05
CA HIS A 3 61.48 26.46 -24.39
C HIS A 3 60.54 25.80 -23.37
N LEU A 4 59.64 26.60 -22.79
CA LEU A 4 58.51 26.14 -21.98
C LEU A 4 57.39 25.70 -22.95
N VAL A 5 56.99 24.44 -22.89
CA VAL A 5 55.82 23.89 -23.59
C VAL A 5 54.63 23.97 -22.63
N PRO A 6 53.48 24.56 -23.02
CA PRO A 6 52.32 24.64 -22.14
C PRO A 6 51.57 23.30 -22.14
N PHE A 7 51.36 22.74 -20.95
CA PHE A 7 50.47 21.62 -20.71
C PHE A 7 49.02 22.08 -20.92
N ILE A 8 48.37 21.56 -21.96
CA ILE A 8 46.93 21.71 -22.19
C ILE A 8 46.23 20.64 -21.35
N CYS A 9 45.60 21.07 -20.25
CA CYS A 9 44.64 20.25 -19.52
C CYS A 9 43.40 20.04 -20.40
N ILE A 10 43.25 18.84 -20.95
CA ILE A 10 42.00 18.40 -21.59
C ILE A 10 41.03 18.07 -20.45
N LEU A 11 40.13 19.01 -20.16
CA LEU A 11 38.99 18.79 -19.28
C LEU A 11 38.02 17.84 -20.01
N PHE A 12 37.98 16.57 -19.60
CA PHE A 12 36.87 15.69 -19.96
C PHE A 12 35.61 16.21 -19.25
N LEU A 13 34.76 16.91 -20.00
CA LEU A 13 33.38 17.18 -19.60
C LEU A 13 32.63 15.85 -19.60
N CYS A 14 32.60 15.16 -18.46
CA CYS A 14 31.57 14.17 -18.19
C CYS A 14 30.23 14.92 -18.14
N VAL A 15 29.54 14.96 -19.27
CA VAL A 15 28.12 15.30 -19.30
C VAL A 15 27.39 14.09 -18.74
N SER A 16 27.19 14.08 -17.41
CA SER A 16 26.18 13.22 -16.81
C SER A 16 24.85 13.59 -17.46
N PRO A 17 24.06 12.65 -18.02
CA PRO A 17 22.70 12.97 -18.40
C PRO A 17 21.98 13.35 -17.11
N SER A 18 21.68 14.64 -16.96
CA SER A 18 20.67 15.11 -16.04
C SER A 18 19.37 14.44 -16.46
N TYR A 19 19.02 13.33 -15.81
CA TYR A 19 17.67 12.80 -15.86
C TYR A 19 16.80 13.89 -15.24
N ALA A 20 16.24 14.77 -16.09
CA ALA A 20 15.11 15.56 -15.69
C ALA A 20 14.09 14.56 -15.12
N ALA A 21 13.59 14.81 -13.92
CA ALA A 21 12.46 14.06 -13.41
C ALA A 21 11.41 14.06 -14.52
N GLN A 22 11.03 12.88 -15.01
CA GLN A 22 10.01 12.81 -16.06
C GLN A 22 8.70 13.22 -15.40
N ASP A 23 8.29 14.47 -15.67
CA ASP A 23 7.03 15.02 -15.17
C ASP A 23 5.88 14.07 -15.54
N VAL A 24 4.99 13.82 -14.58
CA VAL A 24 3.80 12.99 -14.81
C VAL A 24 2.82 13.80 -15.65
N SER A 25 2.41 13.25 -16.79
CA SER A 25 1.36 13.85 -17.62
C SER A 25 0.06 13.95 -16.83
N LEU A 26 -0.65 15.08 -16.96
CA LEU A 26 -1.96 15.23 -16.30
C LEU A 26 -2.97 14.19 -16.80
N ASP A 27 -2.86 13.73 -18.05
CA ASP A 27 -3.73 12.68 -18.60
C ASP A 27 -3.45 11.30 -18.01
N ASP A 28 -2.26 11.08 -17.44
CA ASP A 28 -1.85 9.82 -16.79
C ASP A 28 -1.94 9.90 -15.25
N CYS A 29 -2.38 11.03 -14.69
CA CYS A 29 -2.38 11.26 -13.25
C CYS A 29 -3.76 11.04 -12.60
N PRO A 30 -3.90 10.08 -11.66
CA PRO A 30 -5.17 9.87 -10.96
C PRO A 30 -5.66 11.05 -10.12
N ALA A 31 -4.75 11.93 -9.70
CA ALA A 31 -5.08 13.14 -8.94
C ALA A 31 -5.42 14.36 -9.82
N ALA A 32 -5.27 14.27 -11.15
CA ALA A 32 -5.61 15.36 -12.08
C ALA A 32 -7.12 15.40 -12.37
N ARG A 33 -7.93 15.68 -11.35
CA ARG A 33 -9.39 15.75 -11.49
C ARG A 33 -9.84 17.07 -12.13
N ALA A 34 -11.04 17.07 -12.72
CA ALA A 34 -11.64 18.29 -13.26
C ALA A 34 -12.16 19.22 -12.15
N HIS A 35 -12.81 18.66 -11.14
CA HIS A 35 -13.42 19.37 -10.02
C HIS A 35 -12.97 18.80 -8.68
N TYR A 36 -13.11 19.59 -7.62
CA TYR A 36 -12.98 19.09 -6.26
C TYR A 36 -14.18 18.20 -5.89
N THR A 37 -13.96 17.22 -5.02
CA THR A 37 -15.02 16.28 -4.60
C THR A 37 -14.87 15.92 -3.13
N LEU A 38 -15.92 15.36 -2.53
CA LEU A 38 -15.82 14.82 -1.17
C LEU A 38 -14.92 13.57 -1.09
N ASP A 39 -14.76 12.84 -2.19
CA ASP A 39 -14.00 11.58 -2.27
C ASP A 39 -12.59 11.78 -2.84
N MET A 40 -12.02 12.98 -2.71
CA MET A 40 -10.63 13.23 -3.07
C MET A 40 -9.75 13.31 -1.82
N PRO A 41 -8.42 13.20 -1.97
CA PRO A 41 -7.50 13.43 -0.88
C PRO A 41 -7.77 14.77 -0.17
N LEU A 42 -7.88 14.76 1.15
CA LEU A 42 -8.13 15.96 1.93
C LEU A 42 -7.00 16.99 1.77
N SER A 43 -5.77 16.52 1.57
CA SER A 43 -4.60 17.35 1.27
C SER A 43 -4.80 18.25 0.05
N ASP A 44 -5.50 17.77 -0.99
CA ASP A 44 -5.77 18.54 -2.21
C ASP A 44 -6.80 19.64 -1.97
N VAL A 45 -7.84 19.35 -1.18
CA VAL A 45 -8.85 20.34 -0.77
C VAL A 45 -8.20 21.44 0.07
N VAL A 46 -7.39 21.07 1.07
CA VAL A 46 -6.76 22.00 2.02
C VAL A 46 -5.67 22.88 1.37
N ARG A 47 -5.10 22.43 0.25
CA ARG A 47 -4.12 23.19 -0.53
C ARG A 47 -4.73 24.42 -1.20
N ASN A 48 -5.99 24.34 -1.62
CA ASN A 48 -6.68 25.46 -2.25
C ASN A 48 -7.21 26.45 -1.19
N LYS A 49 -6.44 27.51 -0.93
CA LYS A 49 -6.78 28.51 0.09
C LYS A 49 -8.01 29.36 -0.24
N VAL A 50 -8.30 29.57 -1.53
CA VAL A 50 -9.52 30.27 -1.96
C VAL A 50 -10.72 29.41 -1.64
N LEU A 51 -10.70 28.13 -2.03
CA LEU A 51 -11.75 27.17 -1.71
C LEU A 51 -11.98 27.04 -0.19
N LEU A 52 -10.91 26.99 0.61
CA LEU A 52 -11.06 26.99 2.08
C LEU A 52 -11.72 28.26 2.63
N THR A 53 -11.49 29.41 2.00
CA THR A 53 -12.13 30.67 2.40
C THR A 53 -13.62 30.66 2.06
N GLU A 54 -13.99 30.17 0.88
CA GLU A 54 -15.40 29.99 0.49
C GLU A 54 -16.11 28.96 1.36
N LEU A 55 -15.44 27.86 1.69
CA LEU A 55 -15.93 26.85 2.62
C LEU A 55 -16.19 27.44 4.01
N ALA A 56 -15.32 28.33 4.49
CA ALA A 56 -15.48 28.99 5.77
C ALA A 56 -16.70 29.93 5.81
N ALA A 57 -17.14 30.46 4.66
CA ALA A 57 -18.38 31.24 4.57
C ALA A 57 -19.64 30.37 4.74
N ILE A 58 -19.57 29.09 4.37
CA ILE A 58 -20.65 28.10 4.59
C ILE A 58 -20.59 27.57 6.03
N SER A 59 -19.42 27.08 6.45
CA SER A 59 -19.18 26.52 7.78
C SER A 59 -17.73 26.77 8.22
N PRO A 60 -17.50 27.78 9.08
CA PRO A 60 -16.17 28.07 9.63
C PRO A 60 -15.56 26.87 10.36
N ILE A 61 -16.40 26.10 11.06
CA ILE A 61 -15.98 24.91 11.81
C ILE A 61 -15.49 23.83 10.86
N THR A 62 -16.21 23.56 9.77
CA THR A 62 -15.81 22.55 8.79
C THR A 62 -14.52 22.94 8.08
N ALA A 63 -14.37 24.21 7.67
CA ALA A 63 -13.14 24.70 7.07
C ALA A 63 -11.93 24.55 8.00
N LYS A 64 -12.10 24.89 9.29
CA LYS A 64 -11.05 24.67 10.31
C LYS A 64 -10.72 23.18 10.44
N LYS A 65 -11.74 22.32 10.54
CA LYS A 65 -11.56 20.87 10.72
C LYS A 65 -10.99 20.16 9.50
N PHE A 66 -11.22 20.62 8.28
CA PHE A 66 -10.49 20.11 7.11
C PHE A 66 -8.99 20.38 7.23
N ALA A 67 -8.61 21.58 7.68
CA ALA A 67 -7.20 21.93 7.88
C ALA A 67 -6.58 21.29 9.15
N GLN A 68 -7.40 20.94 10.14
CA GLN A 68 -6.99 20.44 11.47
C GLN A 68 -7.99 19.38 12.00
N PRO A 69 -8.04 18.17 11.42
CA PRO A 69 -9.12 17.23 11.74
C PRO A 69 -9.04 16.67 13.17
N PHE A 70 -7.84 16.41 13.68
CA PHE A 70 -7.61 15.67 14.95
C PHE A 70 -7.09 16.52 16.10
N GLY A 71 -7.36 17.84 16.10
CA GLY A 71 -6.96 18.73 17.18
C GLY A 71 -6.54 20.09 16.66
N ASP A 72 -5.53 20.69 17.29
CA ASP A 72 -5.00 22.01 16.91
C ASP A 72 -3.77 21.93 15.98
N PHE A 73 -3.37 20.72 15.58
CA PHE A 73 -2.26 20.51 14.66
C PHE A 73 -2.73 20.61 13.19
N PRO A 74 -1.96 21.27 12.31
CA PRO A 74 -2.19 21.22 10.87
C PRO A 74 -2.21 19.78 10.37
N LEU A 75 -3.04 19.52 9.37
CA LEU A 75 -3.04 18.28 8.61
C LEU A 75 -1.65 18.03 8.00
N ASP A 76 -1.04 16.90 8.35
CA ASP A 76 0.11 16.39 7.63
C ASP A 76 -0.29 16.04 6.18
N GLU A 77 0.51 16.46 5.20
CA GLU A 77 0.16 16.30 3.79
C GLU A 77 0.00 14.82 3.40
N ARG A 78 0.87 13.94 3.90
CA ARG A 78 0.81 12.52 3.58
C ARG A 78 -0.38 11.86 4.25
N PHE A 79 -0.65 12.18 5.52
CA PHE A 79 -1.88 11.71 6.16
C PHE A 79 -3.13 12.22 5.42
N GLY A 80 -3.11 13.47 4.95
CA GLY A 80 -4.15 14.03 4.10
C GLY A 80 -4.31 13.33 2.74
N ASN A 81 -3.33 12.55 2.30
CA ASN A 81 -3.41 11.74 1.08
C ASN A 81 -4.16 10.42 1.26
N ILE A 82 -4.46 10.02 2.49
CA ILE A 82 -5.13 8.74 2.82
C ILE A 82 -6.47 8.93 3.55
N ILE A 83 -6.97 10.17 3.60
CA ILE A 83 -8.30 10.52 4.09
C ILE A 83 -8.98 11.47 3.11
N SER A 84 -10.30 11.62 3.24
CA SER A 84 -11.11 12.50 2.40
C SER A 84 -12.09 13.34 3.23
N PRO A 85 -12.66 14.43 2.68
CA PRO A 85 -13.81 15.09 3.29
C PRO A 85 -14.97 14.13 3.61
N ALA A 86 -15.28 13.19 2.72
CA ALA A 86 -16.32 12.18 2.93
C ALA A 86 -16.03 11.33 4.17
N PHE A 87 -14.78 10.86 4.31
CA PHE A 87 -14.32 10.10 5.47
C PHE A 87 -14.56 10.86 6.78
N LEU A 88 -14.22 12.15 6.84
CA LEU A 88 -14.41 12.96 8.06
C LEU A 88 -15.90 13.07 8.47
N PHE A 89 -16.81 13.07 7.50
CA PHE A 89 -18.25 13.05 7.77
C PHE A 89 -18.75 11.66 8.18
N GLN A 90 -18.31 10.62 7.48
CA GLN A 90 -18.70 9.23 7.75
C GLN A 90 -18.25 8.76 9.14
N GLN A 91 -17.03 9.12 9.55
CA GLN A 91 -16.48 8.80 10.87
C GLN A 91 -16.95 9.76 11.97
N HIS A 92 -17.89 10.65 11.67
CA HIS A 92 -18.40 11.64 12.62
C HIS A 92 -17.31 12.52 13.27
N ILE A 93 -16.16 12.68 12.60
CA ILE A 93 -15.11 13.61 13.04
C ILE A 93 -15.59 15.06 12.85
N ILE A 94 -16.41 15.29 11.83
CA ILE A 94 -17.10 16.55 11.58
C ILE A 94 -18.61 16.28 11.54
N HIS A 95 -19.33 16.99 12.40
CA HIS A 95 -20.79 16.97 12.41
C HIS A 95 -21.34 18.19 11.68
N VAL A 96 -22.15 17.96 10.64
CA VAL A 96 -22.91 18.98 9.91
C VAL A 96 -24.30 18.42 9.58
N ASP A 97 -25.30 19.30 9.45
CA ASP A 97 -26.60 18.88 8.92
C ASP A 97 -26.56 18.60 7.40
N GLU A 98 -27.55 17.87 6.89
CA GLU A 98 -27.61 17.48 5.48
C GLU A 98 -27.66 18.68 4.51
N LYS A 99 -28.25 19.80 4.95
CA LYS A 99 -28.29 21.03 4.15
C LYS A 99 -26.89 21.60 3.97
N THR A 100 -26.14 21.75 5.06
CA THR A 100 -24.76 22.25 5.08
C THR A 100 -23.86 21.31 4.30
N LYS A 101 -23.98 19.99 4.50
CA LYS A 101 -23.23 18.98 3.73
C LYS A 101 -23.50 19.10 2.22
N SER A 102 -24.76 19.31 1.83
CA SER A 102 -25.15 19.51 0.43
C SER A 102 -24.58 20.80 -0.17
N GLU A 103 -24.53 21.88 0.61
CA GLU A 103 -23.91 23.16 0.19
C GLU A 103 -22.40 23.02 0.00
N ILE A 104 -21.71 22.33 0.92
CA ILE A 104 -20.28 22.01 0.80
C ILE A 104 -20.01 21.15 -0.44
N THR A 105 -20.82 20.11 -0.66
CA THR A 105 -20.70 19.23 -1.82
C THR A 105 -20.79 20.03 -3.11
N ARG A 106 -21.81 20.89 -3.23
CA ARG A 106 -22.02 21.75 -4.39
C ARG A 106 -20.88 22.74 -4.60
N LEU A 107 -20.32 23.31 -3.53
CA LEU A 107 -19.15 24.18 -3.63
C LEU A 107 -17.97 23.42 -4.23
N LEU A 108 -17.64 22.23 -3.72
CA LEU A 108 -16.53 21.43 -4.20
C LEU A 108 -16.72 21.04 -5.67
N GLU A 109 -17.88 20.48 -6.00
CA GLU A 109 -18.19 19.98 -7.34
C GLU A 109 -18.30 21.09 -8.40
N SER A 110 -18.63 22.33 -8.00
CA SER A 110 -18.63 23.47 -8.92
C SER A 110 -17.27 24.16 -9.06
N THR A 111 -16.29 23.83 -8.20
CA THR A 111 -14.96 24.42 -8.23
C THR A 111 -14.05 23.63 -9.15
N LEU A 112 -13.62 24.24 -10.26
CA LEU A 112 -12.65 23.65 -11.18
C LEU A 112 -11.24 23.64 -10.57
N MET A 113 -10.52 22.54 -10.77
CA MET A 113 -9.09 22.49 -10.49
C MET A 113 -8.33 23.22 -11.59
N THR A 114 -7.50 24.19 -11.21
CA THR A 114 -6.56 24.83 -12.14
C THR A 114 -5.45 23.84 -12.53
N ASP A 115 -4.79 24.07 -13.66
CA ASP A 115 -3.67 23.20 -14.07
C ASP A 115 -2.55 23.20 -13.04
N ALA A 116 -2.27 24.35 -12.38
CA ALA A 116 -1.34 24.41 -11.27
C ALA A 116 -1.75 23.53 -10.08
N ALA A 117 -3.06 23.50 -9.75
CA ALA A 117 -3.56 22.62 -8.69
C ALA A 117 -3.42 21.14 -9.08
N LYS A 118 -3.78 20.77 -10.31
CA LYS A 118 -3.62 19.40 -10.82
C LYS A 118 -2.15 18.98 -10.79
N THR A 119 -1.23 19.79 -11.32
CA THR A 119 0.21 19.51 -11.28
C THR A 119 0.71 19.33 -9.85
N ALA A 120 0.28 20.18 -8.92
CA ALA A 120 0.68 20.06 -7.52
C ALA A 120 0.15 18.76 -6.88
N SER A 121 -1.09 18.36 -7.19
CA SER A 121 -1.64 17.07 -6.73
C SER A 121 -0.89 15.89 -7.35
N CYS A 122 -0.52 15.97 -8.63
CA CYS A 122 0.22 14.94 -9.37
C CYS A 122 1.68 14.77 -8.94
N ALA A 123 2.26 15.75 -8.23
CA ALA A 123 3.65 15.68 -7.76
C ALA A 123 3.94 14.51 -6.80
N ARG A 124 2.90 13.81 -6.30
CA ARG A 124 3.05 12.58 -5.50
C ARG A 124 3.42 11.35 -6.34
N TYR A 125 3.18 11.38 -7.65
CA TYR A 125 3.53 10.30 -8.58
C TYR A 125 4.85 10.63 -9.28
N ASP A 126 5.54 9.61 -9.80
CA ASP A 126 6.76 9.79 -10.61
C ASP A 126 6.83 8.76 -11.74
N ASN A 127 7.51 9.11 -12.82
CA ASN A 127 7.82 8.21 -13.94
C ASN A 127 9.31 7.84 -13.99
N ILE A 128 10.03 7.98 -12.88
CA ILE A 128 11.48 7.78 -12.87
C ILE A 128 11.74 6.27 -12.99
N ARG A 129 12.40 5.83 -14.06
CA ARG A 129 12.85 4.44 -14.17
C ARG A 129 14.09 4.22 -13.30
N PRO A 130 14.12 3.18 -12.44
CA PRO A 130 15.33 2.82 -11.72
C PRO A 130 16.33 2.10 -12.63
N ASP A 131 17.62 2.17 -12.28
CA ASP A 131 18.64 1.34 -12.92
C ASP A 131 18.58 -0.06 -12.30
N ILE A 132 18.04 -1.01 -13.07
CA ILE A 132 17.85 -2.40 -12.64
C ILE A 132 19.12 -3.19 -13.02
N PRO A 133 19.85 -3.80 -12.04
CA PRO A 133 21.02 -4.61 -12.35
C PRO A 133 20.64 -5.88 -13.13
N ALA A 134 21.62 -6.52 -13.78
CA ALA A 134 21.41 -7.81 -14.42
C ALA A 134 21.01 -8.87 -13.39
N ALA A 135 20.18 -9.82 -13.79
CA ALA A 135 19.79 -10.95 -12.95
C ALA A 135 20.93 -11.99 -12.86
N GLU A 136 21.15 -12.52 -11.67
CA GLU A 136 22.05 -13.63 -11.35
C GLU A 136 21.28 -14.95 -11.15
N ASN A 137 20.01 -14.88 -10.76
CA ASN A 137 19.13 -16.03 -10.54
C ASN A 137 17.89 -16.01 -11.46
N SER A 138 17.25 -17.17 -11.65
CA SER A 138 16.05 -17.29 -12.47
C SER A 138 14.79 -16.70 -11.83
N LYS A 139 14.79 -16.59 -10.49
CA LYS A 139 13.70 -15.96 -9.72
C LYS A 139 14.14 -14.61 -9.20
N ARG A 140 13.29 -13.60 -9.37
CA ARG A 140 13.58 -12.24 -8.99
C ARG A 140 12.39 -11.53 -8.33
N ILE A 141 12.70 -10.79 -7.27
CA ILE A 141 11.77 -10.05 -6.44
C ILE A 141 11.97 -8.55 -6.68
N LEU A 142 10.88 -7.84 -6.96
CA LEU A 142 10.81 -6.38 -6.89
C LEU A 142 10.21 -5.99 -5.54
N VAL A 143 10.99 -5.38 -4.64
CA VAL A 143 10.45 -4.75 -3.43
C VAL A 143 10.23 -3.27 -3.71
N PHE A 144 8.96 -2.89 -3.78
CA PHE A 144 8.52 -1.52 -3.97
C PHE A 144 8.26 -0.86 -2.62
N GLY A 145 8.74 0.38 -2.45
CA GLY A 145 8.70 1.11 -1.18
C GLY A 145 8.28 2.59 -1.27
N LYS A 146 7.57 3.00 -2.32
CA LYS A 146 7.07 4.38 -2.43
C LYS A 146 5.91 4.62 -1.46
N VAL A 147 6.02 5.62 -0.60
CA VAL A 147 4.97 5.95 0.39
C VAL A 147 4.51 7.39 0.22
N ASN A 148 3.25 7.56 -0.15
CA ASN A 148 2.57 8.87 -0.27
C ASN A 148 1.61 9.15 0.90
N GLY A 149 1.38 8.16 1.77
CA GLY A 149 0.60 8.20 3.00
C GLY A 149 1.45 8.01 4.27
N PHE A 150 0.97 7.22 5.22
CA PHE A 150 1.65 6.99 6.49
C PHE A 150 2.95 6.17 6.31
N VAL A 151 4.03 6.61 6.96
CA VAL A 151 5.35 6.01 6.79
C VAL A 151 5.71 5.11 7.98
N HIS A 152 5.66 3.79 7.78
CA HIS A 152 6.10 2.76 8.73
C HIS A 152 7.63 2.67 8.79
N SER A 153 8.30 3.75 9.21
CA SER A 153 9.76 3.93 9.03
C SER A 153 10.60 2.82 9.69
N GLU A 154 10.23 2.40 10.90
CA GLU A 154 10.96 1.35 11.63
C GLU A 154 10.81 -0.02 10.96
N ALA A 155 9.57 -0.38 10.58
CA ALA A 155 9.28 -1.59 9.82
C ALA A 155 9.99 -1.62 8.45
N ILE A 156 9.88 -0.55 7.66
CA ILE A 156 10.54 -0.46 6.34
C ILE A 156 12.05 -0.64 6.50
N THR A 157 12.66 -0.01 7.52
CA THR A 157 14.10 -0.17 7.79
C THR A 157 14.46 -1.60 8.16
N ALA A 158 13.69 -2.24 9.05
CA ALA A 158 13.92 -3.62 9.51
C ALA A 158 13.66 -4.66 8.40
N SER A 159 12.75 -4.39 7.49
CA SER A 159 12.38 -5.30 6.40
C SER A 159 13.47 -5.51 5.36
N VAL A 160 14.35 -4.52 5.14
CA VAL A 160 15.41 -4.60 4.11
C VAL A 160 16.37 -5.77 4.34
N PRO A 161 17.00 -5.94 5.52
CA PRO A 161 17.83 -7.11 5.77
C PRO A 161 17.02 -8.40 5.76
N ALA A 162 15.81 -8.42 6.29
CA ALA A 162 14.95 -9.61 6.31
C ALA A 162 14.63 -10.13 4.91
N PHE A 163 14.18 -9.26 3.99
CA PHE A 163 13.90 -9.64 2.61
C PHE A 163 15.17 -10.08 1.85
N LYS A 164 16.32 -9.46 2.13
CA LYS A 164 17.60 -9.92 1.55
C LYS A 164 17.97 -11.32 2.02
N GLU A 165 17.79 -11.63 3.29
CA GLU A 165 18.02 -12.96 3.84
C GLU A 165 17.06 -13.99 3.24
N LEU A 166 15.76 -13.67 3.16
CA LEU A 166 14.76 -14.54 2.53
C LEU A 166 15.07 -14.80 1.06
N ALA A 167 15.46 -13.78 0.31
CA ALA A 167 15.84 -13.90 -1.10
C ALA A 167 17.06 -14.82 -1.25
N ALA A 168 18.13 -14.57 -0.49
CA ALA A 168 19.34 -15.39 -0.52
C ALA A 168 19.07 -16.86 -0.13
N LYS A 169 18.31 -17.08 0.95
CA LYS A 169 17.92 -18.42 1.41
C LYS A 169 17.15 -19.21 0.35
N ASN A 170 16.38 -18.52 -0.49
CA ASN A 170 15.54 -19.13 -1.52
C ASN A 170 16.11 -19.00 -2.94
N SER A 171 17.39 -18.64 -3.08
CA SER A 171 18.08 -18.48 -4.39
C SER A 171 17.32 -17.53 -5.34
N MET A 172 16.83 -16.41 -4.80
CA MET A 172 16.16 -15.36 -5.55
C MET A 172 17.00 -14.09 -5.56
N ASP A 173 17.00 -13.40 -6.69
CA ASP A 173 17.48 -12.03 -6.77
C ASP A 173 16.46 -11.08 -6.15
N ILE A 174 16.94 -9.98 -5.59
CA ILE A 174 16.09 -8.96 -4.99
C ILE A 174 16.52 -7.56 -5.41
N PHE A 175 15.54 -6.74 -5.78
CA PHE A 175 15.75 -5.35 -6.16
C PHE A 175 14.79 -4.45 -5.38
N PHE A 176 15.33 -3.40 -4.76
CA PHE A 176 14.55 -2.43 -3.99
C PHE A 176 14.44 -1.12 -4.75
N THR A 177 13.25 -0.53 -4.80
CA THR A 177 13.07 0.81 -5.36
C THR A 177 11.83 1.50 -4.80
N ASP A 178 11.87 2.82 -4.71
CA ASP A 178 10.74 3.71 -4.45
C ASP A 178 10.34 4.51 -5.71
N LYS A 179 10.96 4.21 -6.86
CA LYS A 179 10.72 4.89 -8.13
C LYS A 179 9.62 4.16 -8.91
N ALA A 180 8.48 4.80 -9.08
CA ALA A 180 7.29 4.17 -9.66
C ALA A 180 7.41 3.93 -11.18
N GLY A 181 8.39 4.54 -11.86
CA GLY A 181 8.66 4.26 -13.26
C GLY A 181 9.01 2.80 -13.57
N VAL A 182 9.33 1.97 -12.57
CA VAL A 182 9.51 0.52 -12.73
C VAL A 182 8.23 -0.21 -13.17
N PHE A 183 7.05 0.36 -12.96
CA PHE A 183 5.77 -0.24 -13.35
C PHE A 183 5.48 -0.01 -14.84
N ASN A 184 6.25 -0.69 -15.67
CA ASN A 184 6.04 -0.79 -17.12
C ASN A 184 6.33 -2.23 -17.58
N ALA A 185 5.83 -2.62 -18.75
CA ALA A 185 5.92 -4.00 -19.23
C ALA A 185 7.37 -4.51 -19.33
N ASP A 186 8.30 -3.69 -19.80
CA ASP A 186 9.70 -4.08 -19.99
C ASP A 186 10.39 -4.40 -18.67
N ASP A 187 10.25 -3.50 -17.69
CA ASP A 187 10.89 -3.67 -16.38
C ASP A 187 10.21 -4.78 -15.57
N LEU A 188 8.88 -4.83 -15.53
CA LEU A 188 8.14 -5.85 -14.79
C LEU A 188 8.36 -7.27 -15.35
N SER A 189 8.67 -7.41 -16.65
CA SER A 189 8.98 -8.71 -17.24
C SER A 189 10.17 -9.42 -16.58
N GLN A 190 11.08 -8.67 -15.96
CA GLN A 190 12.29 -9.17 -15.31
C GLN A 190 12.02 -9.78 -13.92
N PHE A 191 10.81 -9.63 -13.38
CA PHE A 191 10.46 -10.04 -12.02
C PHE A 191 9.45 -11.19 -12.02
N ASN A 192 9.50 -12.04 -10.99
CA ASN A 192 8.52 -13.09 -10.76
C ASN A 192 7.45 -12.64 -9.76
N VAL A 193 7.84 -11.81 -8.80
CA VAL A 193 6.99 -11.34 -7.71
C VAL A 193 7.30 -9.89 -7.38
N ILE A 194 6.25 -9.13 -7.11
CA ILE A 194 6.31 -7.76 -6.60
C ILE A 194 5.88 -7.79 -5.13
N VAL A 195 6.69 -7.19 -4.25
CA VAL A 195 6.38 -6.96 -2.85
C VAL A 195 6.05 -5.49 -2.67
N TRP A 196 4.83 -5.18 -2.25
CA TRP A 196 4.46 -3.87 -1.71
C TRP A 196 4.73 -3.87 -0.22
N ASN A 197 5.88 -3.31 0.16
CA ASN A 197 6.35 -3.30 1.53
C ASN A 197 5.85 -2.04 2.24
N ASN A 198 4.76 -2.18 3.00
CA ASN A 198 4.20 -1.09 3.80
C ASN A 198 3.86 0.18 2.98
N ILE A 199 3.40 -0.02 1.74
CA ILE A 199 2.95 1.07 0.85
C ILE A 199 1.69 1.69 1.42
N SER A 200 1.70 2.98 1.70
CA SER A 200 0.50 3.75 2.07
C SER A 200 0.38 4.96 1.16
N GLY A 201 -0.86 5.31 0.83
CA GLY A 201 -1.20 6.32 -0.16
C GLY A 201 -1.12 5.81 -1.58
N ASP A 202 -1.90 6.46 -2.46
CA ASP A 202 -1.90 6.17 -3.88
C ASP A 202 -0.55 6.48 -4.53
N ALA A 203 0.11 5.44 -5.06
CA ALA A 203 1.51 5.49 -5.47
C ALA A 203 1.72 5.47 -7.00
N LEU A 204 0.71 5.07 -7.78
CA LEU A 204 0.87 4.74 -9.21
C LEU A 204 0.00 5.61 -10.12
N THR A 205 0.57 5.99 -11.26
CA THR A 205 -0.16 6.62 -12.39
C THR A 205 -1.12 5.63 -13.06
N PHE A 206 -2.00 6.08 -13.95
CA PHE A 206 -2.94 5.17 -14.64
C PHE A 206 -2.23 4.08 -15.45
N SER A 207 -1.22 4.46 -16.24
CA SER A 207 -0.43 3.52 -17.02
C SER A 207 0.34 2.51 -16.15
N GLN A 208 0.85 2.95 -15.00
CA GLN A 208 1.53 2.09 -14.02
C GLN A 208 0.56 1.11 -13.34
N ARG A 209 -0.67 1.54 -13.05
CA ARG A 209 -1.75 0.68 -12.54
C ARG A 209 -2.09 -0.42 -13.55
N ASP A 210 -2.21 -0.05 -14.82
CA ASP A 210 -2.48 -1.00 -15.91
C ASP A 210 -1.33 -2.02 -16.05
N ALA A 211 -0.07 -1.57 -15.96
CA ALA A 211 1.09 -2.45 -16.00
C ALA A 211 1.13 -3.43 -14.81
N LEU A 212 0.83 -2.96 -13.59
CA LEU A 212 0.74 -3.82 -12.41
C LEU A 212 -0.38 -4.86 -12.57
N LYS A 213 -1.57 -4.42 -12.98
CA LYS A 213 -2.71 -5.31 -13.18
C LYS A 213 -2.40 -6.37 -14.23
N ALA A 214 -1.84 -5.99 -15.37
CA ALA A 214 -1.44 -6.92 -16.42
C ALA A 214 -0.35 -7.91 -15.95
N PHE A 215 0.65 -7.44 -15.21
CA PHE A 215 1.68 -8.29 -14.62
C PHE A 215 1.06 -9.38 -13.73
N ILE A 216 0.14 -9.00 -12.84
CA ILE A 216 -0.51 -9.95 -11.93
C ILE A 216 -1.42 -10.90 -12.70
N GLU A 217 -2.35 -10.38 -13.51
CA GLU A 217 -3.33 -11.20 -14.23
C GLU A 217 -2.69 -12.18 -15.23
N SER A 218 -1.45 -11.91 -15.67
CA SER A 218 -0.66 -12.77 -16.55
C SER A 218 0.21 -13.82 -15.83
N GLY A 219 0.14 -13.90 -14.49
CA GLY A 219 0.84 -14.93 -13.70
C GLY A 219 1.98 -14.41 -12.82
N GLY A 220 2.19 -13.09 -12.78
CA GLY A 220 3.07 -12.44 -11.82
C GLY A 220 2.56 -12.60 -10.38
N GLY A 221 3.48 -12.77 -9.43
CA GLY A 221 3.18 -12.84 -8.01
C GLY A 221 3.06 -11.46 -7.38
N PHE A 222 2.20 -11.32 -6.37
CA PHE A 222 2.07 -10.10 -5.58
C PHE A 222 2.04 -10.41 -4.09
N VAL A 223 2.84 -9.70 -3.31
CA VAL A 223 2.90 -9.80 -1.84
C VAL A 223 2.66 -8.40 -1.28
N ALA A 224 1.57 -8.20 -0.54
CA ALA A 224 1.29 -6.93 0.13
C ALA A 224 1.47 -7.07 1.65
N VAL A 225 2.21 -6.14 2.24
CA VAL A 225 2.59 -6.16 3.66
C VAL A 225 2.02 -4.96 4.37
N HIS A 226 1.24 -5.25 5.42
CA HIS A 226 0.71 -4.34 6.44
C HIS A 226 0.15 -3.04 5.84
N GLY A 227 0.93 -1.95 5.83
CA GLY A 227 0.49 -0.66 5.30
C GLY A 227 -0.13 -0.72 3.91
N ALA A 228 0.29 -1.68 3.07
CA ALA A 228 -0.27 -1.95 1.75
C ALA A 228 -1.79 -2.21 1.75
N GLY A 229 -2.39 -2.62 2.88
CA GLY A 229 -3.83 -2.77 3.05
C GLY A 229 -4.38 -1.98 4.24
N GLY A 230 -3.70 -0.90 4.66
CA GLY A 230 -3.99 -0.14 5.88
C GLY A 230 -4.46 1.30 5.67
N ASP A 231 -4.78 1.72 4.44
CA ASP A 231 -5.25 3.08 4.19
C ASP A 231 -6.72 3.26 4.55
N LEU A 232 -7.05 4.37 5.21
CA LEU A 232 -8.44 4.74 5.56
C LEU A 232 -9.29 5.09 4.33
N GLN A 233 -8.65 5.45 3.22
CA GLN A 233 -9.30 5.72 1.95
C GLN A 233 -8.43 5.22 0.79
N TYR A 234 -9.05 4.46 -0.12
CA TYR A 234 -8.44 4.02 -1.36
C TYR A 234 -8.98 4.84 -2.54
N PHE A 235 -8.11 5.21 -3.47
CA PHE A 235 -8.47 5.94 -4.70
C PHE A 235 -8.29 5.09 -5.96
N TRP A 236 -8.31 3.77 -5.76
CA TRP A 236 -8.26 2.75 -6.81
C TRP A 236 -9.01 1.51 -6.33
N ASP A 237 -10.31 1.44 -6.65
CA ASP A 237 -11.19 0.40 -6.09
C ASP A 237 -10.74 -1.02 -6.46
N TRP A 238 -10.25 -1.23 -7.68
CA TRP A 238 -9.69 -2.53 -8.08
C TRP A 238 -8.57 -3.00 -7.15
N TYR A 239 -7.74 -2.09 -6.63
CA TYR A 239 -6.69 -2.46 -5.68
C TYR A 239 -7.28 -2.98 -4.36
N ALA A 240 -8.19 -2.20 -3.74
CA ALA A 240 -8.75 -2.57 -2.45
C ALA A 240 -9.70 -3.77 -2.54
N ASP A 241 -10.60 -3.77 -3.53
CA ASP A 241 -11.71 -4.73 -3.61
C ASP A 241 -11.31 -6.01 -4.36
N GLU A 242 -10.55 -5.89 -5.45
CA GLU A 242 -10.18 -7.04 -6.28
C GLU A 242 -8.82 -7.61 -5.92
N LEU A 243 -7.81 -6.78 -5.66
CA LEU A 243 -6.45 -7.28 -5.38
C LEU A 243 -6.25 -7.66 -3.92
N ILE A 244 -6.50 -6.73 -2.99
CA ILE A 244 -6.37 -6.97 -1.55
C ILE A 244 -7.59 -7.70 -0.99
N SER A 245 -8.78 -7.45 -1.56
CA SER A 245 -10.06 -8.02 -1.12
C SER A 245 -10.51 -7.59 0.29
N ALA A 246 -10.03 -6.44 0.75
CA ALA A 246 -10.42 -5.84 2.01
C ALA A 246 -10.27 -4.32 1.98
N ARG A 247 -11.14 -3.61 2.71
CA ARG A 247 -11.02 -2.17 3.00
C ARG A 247 -10.76 -2.00 4.48
N PHE A 248 -9.65 -1.34 4.81
CA PHE A 248 -9.25 -1.09 6.18
C PHE A 248 -10.28 -0.23 6.92
N SER A 249 -10.61 -0.63 8.15
CA SER A 249 -11.53 0.12 9.01
C SER A 249 -10.81 0.79 10.18
N GLY A 250 -9.71 0.23 10.68
CA GLY A 250 -9.02 0.75 11.85
C GLY A 250 -8.14 -0.28 12.54
N HIS A 251 -7.43 0.17 13.57
CA HIS A 251 -6.61 -0.65 14.46
C HIS A 251 -6.81 -0.17 15.91
N PRO A 252 -6.45 -0.98 16.92
CA PRO A 252 -6.48 -0.54 18.32
C PRO A 252 -5.67 0.74 18.54
N MET A 253 -6.12 1.63 19.42
CA MET A 253 -5.42 2.90 19.69
C MET A 253 -4.62 2.90 20.98
N SER A 254 -5.17 2.32 22.05
CA SER A 254 -4.62 2.45 23.40
C SER A 254 -4.79 1.17 24.22
N PRO A 255 -3.78 0.29 24.28
CA PRO A 255 -2.53 0.33 23.52
C PRO A 255 -2.73 -0.03 22.04
N GLN A 256 -1.91 0.57 21.16
CA GLN A 256 -1.89 0.30 19.72
C GLN A 256 -1.39 -1.11 19.40
N PHE A 257 -0.25 -1.48 19.98
CA PHE A 257 0.34 -2.80 19.83
C PHE A 257 -0.08 -3.70 20.99
N GLN A 258 -0.63 -4.87 20.67
CA GLN A 258 -1.16 -5.79 21.67
C GLN A 258 -0.71 -7.22 21.38
N PRO A 259 -0.40 -8.04 22.41
CA PRO A 259 -0.33 -9.48 22.21
C PRO A 259 -1.71 -10.00 21.81
N ALA A 260 -1.76 -10.91 20.85
CA ALA A 260 -2.95 -11.67 20.52
C ALA A 260 -2.57 -13.10 20.14
N ARG A 261 -3.51 -14.02 20.30
CA ARG A 261 -3.42 -15.39 19.85
C ARG A 261 -3.88 -15.46 18.39
N LEU A 262 -3.00 -15.97 17.54
CA LEU A 262 -3.24 -16.21 16.13
C LEU A 262 -3.50 -17.69 15.87
N ILE A 263 -4.40 -17.98 14.94
CA ILE A 263 -4.83 -19.34 14.59
C ILE A 263 -4.53 -19.58 13.12
N THR A 264 -3.78 -20.64 12.82
CA THR A 264 -3.51 -21.08 11.46
C THR A 264 -4.67 -21.94 10.97
N GLU A 265 -5.36 -21.51 9.90
CA GLU A 265 -6.57 -22.18 9.39
C GLU A 265 -6.37 -22.92 8.06
N SER A 266 -5.40 -22.49 7.25
CA SER A 266 -5.20 -23.07 5.92
C SER A 266 -4.54 -24.45 5.97
N ASN A 267 -4.99 -25.34 5.09
CA ASN A 267 -4.37 -26.64 4.81
C ASN A 267 -3.39 -26.60 3.63
N ASN A 268 -3.14 -25.43 3.02
CA ASN A 268 -2.17 -25.29 1.95
C ASN A 268 -0.75 -25.52 2.48
N PRO A 269 -0.07 -26.61 2.09
CA PRO A 269 1.19 -27.05 2.68
C PRO A 269 2.36 -26.12 2.38
N VAL A 270 2.24 -25.23 1.37
CA VAL A 270 3.25 -24.20 1.11
C VAL A 270 3.00 -23.00 2.02
N LEU A 271 1.77 -22.50 2.06
CA LEU A 271 1.42 -21.29 2.82
C LEU A 271 1.49 -21.50 4.34
N THR A 272 1.26 -22.72 4.83
CA THR A 272 1.31 -23.06 6.26
C THR A 272 2.51 -23.90 6.67
N LYS A 273 3.50 -24.05 5.79
CA LYS A 273 4.73 -24.79 6.09
C LYS A 273 5.39 -24.25 7.37
N ASP A 274 5.71 -25.16 8.28
CA ASP A 274 6.38 -24.89 9.57
C ASP A 274 5.66 -23.87 10.47
N LEU A 275 4.37 -23.59 10.25
CA LEU A 275 3.55 -22.82 11.17
C LEU A 275 2.86 -23.75 12.19
N PRO A 276 2.83 -23.40 13.48
CA PRO A 276 2.02 -24.13 14.45
C PRO A 276 0.53 -23.86 14.21
N ALA A 277 -0.33 -24.71 14.79
CA ALA A 277 -1.78 -24.53 14.73
C ALA A 277 -2.24 -23.21 15.37
N SER A 278 -1.52 -22.73 16.39
CA SER A 278 -1.71 -21.42 16.99
C SER A 278 -0.41 -20.89 17.57
N PHE A 279 -0.26 -19.57 17.62
CA PHE A 279 0.89 -18.88 18.21
C PHE A 279 0.47 -17.53 18.77
N GLU A 280 1.27 -16.99 19.70
CA GLU A 280 1.08 -15.64 20.21
C GLU A 280 2.10 -14.70 19.57
N MET A 281 1.67 -13.50 19.24
CA MET A 281 2.52 -12.45 18.70
C MET A 281 1.98 -11.10 19.16
N SER A 282 2.81 -10.06 19.16
CA SER A 282 2.35 -8.71 19.45
C SER A 282 2.55 -7.80 18.26
N GLU A 283 1.46 -7.21 17.78
CA GLU A 283 1.40 -6.35 16.59
C GLU A 283 0.26 -5.33 16.71
N GLU A 284 0.16 -4.47 15.69
CA GLU A 284 -1.02 -3.68 15.40
C GLU A 284 -2.02 -4.51 14.57
N TRP A 285 -3.19 -4.78 15.15
CA TRP A 285 -4.19 -5.64 14.54
C TRP A 285 -5.19 -4.83 13.70
N TYR A 286 -5.14 -5.00 12.38
CA TYR A 286 -6.07 -4.33 11.46
C TYR A 286 -7.44 -4.99 11.48
N SER A 287 -8.49 -4.19 11.60
CA SER A 287 -9.85 -4.58 11.27
C SER A 287 -10.24 -4.01 9.91
N PHE A 288 -11.13 -4.73 9.23
CA PHE A 288 -11.62 -4.38 7.90
C PHE A 288 -13.13 -4.17 7.93
N GLU A 289 -13.66 -3.41 6.96
CA GLU A 289 -15.10 -3.14 6.86
C GLU A 289 -15.95 -4.42 6.79
N GLN A 290 -15.40 -5.47 6.16
CA GLN A 290 -15.98 -6.81 6.06
C GLN A 290 -14.87 -7.85 6.13
N SER A 291 -15.18 -9.07 6.61
CA SER A 291 -14.22 -10.18 6.54
C SER A 291 -13.88 -10.48 5.07
N PRO A 292 -12.58 -10.54 4.70
CA PRO A 292 -12.15 -10.88 3.35
C PRO A 292 -12.52 -12.32 2.97
N ARG A 293 -12.87 -13.19 3.94
CA ARG A 293 -13.37 -14.55 3.67
C ARG A 293 -14.60 -14.55 2.77
N SER A 294 -15.40 -13.49 2.80
CA SER A 294 -16.55 -13.30 1.91
C SER A 294 -16.19 -13.06 0.43
N LYS A 295 -14.90 -12.89 0.11
CA LYS A 295 -14.36 -12.50 -1.21
C LYS A 295 -13.53 -13.60 -1.88
N ASP A 296 -13.84 -14.87 -1.59
CA ASP A 296 -13.19 -16.04 -2.20
C ASP A 296 -11.65 -16.05 -2.04
N VAL A 297 -11.19 -15.72 -0.84
CA VAL A 297 -9.79 -15.82 -0.44
C VAL A 297 -9.54 -17.08 0.38
N GLN A 298 -8.35 -17.65 0.27
CA GLN A 298 -7.86 -18.66 1.20
C GLN A 298 -7.29 -17.96 2.44
N VAL A 299 -8.05 -17.98 3.54
CA VAL A 299 -7.57 -17.47 4.84
C VAL A 299 -6.48 -18.40 5.38
N ILE A 300 -5.34 -17.81 5.76
CA ILE A 300 -4.17 -18.54 6.28
C ILE A 300 -4.11 -18.40 7.80
N VAL A 301 -4.29 -17.17 8.32
CA VAL A 301 -4.24 -16.86 9.74
C VAL A 301 -5.39 -15.93 10.13
N THR A 302 -6.07 -16.25 11.23
CA THR A 302 -7.05 -15.41 11.92
C THR A 302 -6.56 -14.99 13.30
N ILE A 303 -7.16 -13.93 13.84
CA ILE A 303 -6.96 -13.48 15.23
C ILE A 303 -8.09 -14.01 16.11
N ASP A 304 -7.74 -14.52 17.29
CA ASP A 304 -8.70 -14.76 18.36
C ASP A 304 -9.00 -13.45 19.10
N GLU A 305 -10.15 -12.83 18.79
CA GLU A 305 -10.60 -11.57 19.41
C GLU A 305 -10.81 -11.66 20.93
N SER A 306 -10.89 -12.86 21.53
CA SER A 306 -10.95 -13.01 22.98
C SER A 306 -9.61 -12.82 23.69
N SER A 307 -8.52 -12.74 22.92
CA SER A 307 -7.15 -12.65 23.43
C SER A 307 -6.58 -11.22 23.46
N TYR A 308 -7.30 -10.23 22.95
CA TYR A 308 -6.89 -8.82 22.93
C TYR A 308 -8.10 -7.86 22.97
N GLU A 309 -7.85 -6.55 23.03
CA GLU A 309 -8.90 -5.52 23.08
C GLU A 309 -9.00 -4.76 21.74
N PRO A 310 -9.96 -5.10 20.85
CA PRO A 310 -10.16 -4.44 19.57
C PRO A 310 -10.89 -3.10 19.72
N LEU A 311 -10.27 -2.13 20.38
CA LEU A 311 -10.84 -0.80 20.63
C LEU A 311 -10.08 0.29 19.85
N GLY A 312 -10.75 0.86 18.86
CA GLY A 312 -10.26 1.94 18.03
C GLY A 312 -10.39 3.32 18.69
N PHE A 313 -10.31 4.36 17.86
CA PHE A 313 -10.43 5.74 18.31
C PHE A 313 -11.75 5.98 19.05
N GLY A 314 -11.70 6.68 20.19
CA GLY A 314 -12.89 6.98 20.99
C GLY A 314 -13.59 5.76 21.61
N GLY A 315 -12.94 4.58 21.65
CA GLY A 315 -13.52 3.36 22.19
C GLY A 315 -14.47 2.64 21.22
N GLN A 316 -14.42 2.98 19.93
CA GLN A 316 -15.15 2.25 18.89
C GLN A 316 -14.75 0.77 18.89
N SER A 317 -15.74 -0.12 18.88
CA SER A 317 -15.50 -1.55 18.66
C SER A 317 -14.97 -1.80 17.25
N LEU A 318 -13.83 -2.47 17.16
CA LEU A 318 -13.22 -2.97 15.93
C LEU A 318 -13.36 -4.49 15.76
N ALA A 319 -14.09 -5.16 16.67
CA ALA A 319 -14.39 -6.58 16.55
C ALA A 319 -15.15 -6.88 15.24
N MET A 320 -14.64 -7.86 14.49
CA MET A 320 -15.18 -8.39 13.24
C MET A 320 -15.93 -9.72 13.45
N GLY A 321 -15.66 -10.44 14.54
CA GLY A 321 -16.12 -11.80 14.78
C GLY A 321 -15.31 -12.84 14.00
N ASP A 322 -15.33 -12.78 12.67
CA ASP A 322 -14.35 -13.47 11.81
C ASP A 322 -13.24 -12.49 11.43
N HIS A 323 -12.04 -12.70 11.97
CA HIS A 323 -10.92 -11.76 11.87
C HIS A 323 -9.70 -12.32 11.12
N PRO A 324 -9.76 -12.55 9.80
CA PRO A 324 -8.59 -12.88 8.99
C PRO A 324 -7.55 -11.75 8.98
N ILE A 325 -6.29 -12.10 9.16
CA ILE A 325 -5.15 -11.16 9.12
C ILE A 325 -4.09 -11.54 8.10
N VAL A 326 -4.11 -12.77 7.58
CA VAL A 326 -3.28 -13.23 6.47
C VAL A 326 -4.11 -14.09 5.54
N TRP A 327 -4.07 -13.81 4.23
CA TRP A 327 -4.80 -14.59 3.22
C TRP A 327 -4.07 -14.60 1.88
N ALA A 328 -4.47 -15.54 1.03
CA ALA A 328 -4.02 -15.64 -0.35
C ALA A 328 -5.21 -15.78 -1.31
N LYS A 329 -5.04 -15.32 -2.55
CA LYS A 329 -6.04 -15.50 -3.61
C LYS A 329 -5.39 -15.52 -5.00
N CYS A 330 -6.18 -15.91 -5.99
CA CYS A 330 -5.83 -15.72 -7.38
C CYS A 330 -6.38 -14.39 -7.91
N ALA A 331 -5.62 -13.75 -8.80
CA ALA A 331 -6.08 -12.62 -9.61
C ALA A 331 -5.64 -12.87 -11.06
N GLY A 332 -6.59 -13.26 -11.91
CA GLY A 332 -6.26 -13.89 -13.19
C GLY A 332 -5.42 -15.16 -12.96
N GLN A 333 -4.25 -15.23 -13.57
CA GLN A 333 -3.28 -16.33 -13.34
C GLN A 333 -2.30 -16.03 -12.19
N GLY A 334 -2.31 -14.81 -11.66
CA GLY A 334 -1.41 -14.35 -10.61
C GLY A 334 -1.75 -14.90 -9.24
N ARG A 335 -0.72 -14.99 -8.39
CA ARG A 335 -0.79 -15.45 -7.00
C ARG A 335 -0.59 -14.25 -6.08
N VAL A 336 -1.62 -13.92 -5.31
CA VAL A 336 -1.67 -12.74 -4.45
C VAL A 336 -1.68 -13.17 -2.99
N PHE A 337 -0.71 -12.71 -2.22
CA PHE A 337 -0.61 -12.94 -0.78
C PHE A 337 -0.66 -11.60 -0.05
N TYR A 338 -1.50 -11.52 0.98
CA TYR A 338 -1.58 -10.36 1.84
C TYR A 338 -1.36 -10.78 3.30
N THR A 339 -0.57 -9.97 4.01
CA THR A 339 -0.39 -10.07 5.45
C THR A 339 -0.60 -8.69 6.07
N ALA A 340 -1.52 -8.57 7.03
CA ALA A 340 -1.64 -7.37 7.86
C ALA A 340 -0.61 -7.32 8.99
N ILE A 341 0.26 -8.32 9.13
CA ILE A 341 1.43 -8.29 10.03
C ILE A 341 2.58 -7.56 9.34
N GLY A 342 3.23 -6.61 10.03
CA GLY A 342 4.39 -5.88 9.48
C GLY A 342 4.50 -4.40 9.89
N HIS A 343 3.78 -3.92 10.91
CA HIS A 343 3.94 -2.55 11.43
C HIS A 343 5.26 -2.40 12.18
N ARG A 344 5.54 -3.39 13.01
CA ARG A 344 6.64 -3.36 13.98
C ARG A 344 7.94 -3.76 13.32
N ALA A 345 9.04 -3.14 13.74
CA ALA A 345 10.37 -3.58 13.33
C ALA A 345 10.61 -5.05 13.73
N GLU A 346 10.11 -5.46 14.91
CA GLU A 346 10.27 -6.80 15.45
C GLU A 346 9.62 -7.87 14.57
N SER A 347 8.54 -7.55 13.83
CA SER A 347 7.87 -8.46 12.89
C SER A 347 8.80 -8.93 11.77
N PHE A 348 9.87 -8.20 11.47
CA PHE A 348 10.90 -8.60 10.50
C PHE A 348 12.06 -9.39 11.11
N SER A 349 11.88 -9.87 12.34
CA SER A 349 12.79 -10.80 13.03
C SER A 349 12.05 -11.88 13.83
N ASP A 350 10.74 -11.74 14.02
CA ASP A 350 9.88 -12.74 14.63
C ASP A 350 9.80 -14.01 13.76
N ALA A 351 9.94 -15.17 14.39
CA ALA A 351 10.03 -16.44 13.68
C ALA A 351 8.75 -16.78 12.90
N TYR A 352 7.56 -16.43 13.42
CA TYR A 352 6.28 -16.72 12.77
C TYR A 352 6.01 -15.74 11.63
N ALA A 353 6.26 -14.44 11.86
CA ALA A 353 6.09 -13.42 10.83
C ALA A 353 7.06 -13.63 9.64
N ILE A 354 8.34 -13.94 9.90
CA ILE A 354 9.31 -14.28 8.86
C ILE A 354 8.89 -15.55 8.12
N ARG A 355 8.34 -16.56 8.83
CA ARG A 355 7.85 -17.77 8.18
C ARG A 355 6.66 -17.49 7.25
N LEU A 356 5.69 -16.69 7.68
CA LEU A 356 4.55 -16.28 6.86
C LEU A 356 5.00 -15.53 5.61
N LEU A 357 5.92 -14.57 5.75
CA LEU A 357 6.49 -13.82 4.63
C LEU A 357 7.24 -14.74 3.65
N GLU A 358 8.05 -15.66 4.15
CA GLU A 358 8.76 -16.63 3.33
C GLU A 358 7.79 -17.53 2.53
N ASN A 359 6.80 -18.10 3.21
CA ASN A 359 5.81 -18.98 2.60
C ASN A 359 5.02 -18.24 1.51
N GLY A 360 4.56 -17.02 1.80
CA GLY A 360 3.86 -16.16 0.86
C GLY A 360 4.71 -15.80 -0.36
N LEU A 361 6.00 -15.49 -0.15
CA LEU A 361 6.94 -15.16 -1.23
C LEU A 361 7.24 -16.36 -2.14
N ILE A 362 7.47 -17.54 -1.56
CA ILE A 362 7.68 -18.79 -2.31
C ILE A 362 6.43 -19.12 -3.13
N TRP A 363 5.26 -19.06 -2.51
CA TRP A 363 3.99 -19.35 -3.18
C TRP A 363 3.73 -18.34 -4.31
N ALA A 364 3.80 -17.03 -4.03
CA ALA A 364 3.56 -15.99 -5.02
C ALA A 364 4.53 -16.03 -6.21
N SER A 365 5.82 -16.32 -5.96
CA SER A 365 6.85 -16.39 -7.01
C SER A 365 6.78 -17.65 -7.89
N SER A 366 6.00 -18.68 -7.50
CA SER A 366 5.82 -19.90 -8.30
C SER A 366 4.92 -19.68 -9.54
N GLY A 367 4.10 -18.62 -9.50
CA GLY A 367 3.58 -17.84 -10.63
C GLY A 367 3.73 -18.43 -12.03
N LYS A 368 4.89 -18.12 -12.59
CA LYS A 368 5.30 -18.32 -13.98
C LYS A 368 5.82 -19.73 -14.29
N GLU A 369 5.93 -20.59 -13.27
CA GLU A 369 6.54 -21.92 -13.36
C GLU A 369 5.55 -23.06 -13.09
N SER A 370 4.60 -22.87 -12.17
CA SER A 370 3.56 -23.84 -11.84
C SER A 370 2.25 -23.53 -12.56
N GLY A 371 1.34 -24.52 -12.64
CA GLY A 371 0.08 -24.46 -13.39
C GLY A 371 -0.90 -23.37 -12.95
N GLN A 372 -2.20 -23.56 -13.21
CA GLN A 372 -3.19 -22.53 -12.90
C GLN A 372 -3.23 -22.25 -11.39
N CYS A 373 -3.24 -20.98 -10.98
CA CYS A 373 -3.31 -20.59 -9.56
C CYS A 373 -4.48 -21.27 -8.82
N THR A 374 -5.61 -21.48 -9.51
CA THR A 374 -6.79 -22.17 -8.98
C THR A 374 -6.49 -23.59 -8.56
N ASP A 375 -5.63 -24.31 -9.29
CA ASP A 375 -5.25 -25.67 -8.95
C ASP A 375 -4.39 -25.68 -7.67
N ASP A 376 -3.51 -24.70 -7.50
CA ASP A 376 -2.65 -24.57 -6.31
C ASP A 376 -3.44 -24.23 -5.03
N LEU A 377 -4.50 -23.43 -5.15
CA LEU A 377 -5.42 -23.15 -4.03
C LEU A 377 -6.38 -24.32 -3.76
N ALA A 378 -6.87 -25.00 -4.82
CA ALA A 378 -7.86 -26.07 -4.70
C ALA A 378 -7.29 -27.42 -4.26
N THR A 379 -6.06 -27.75 -4.66
CA THR A 379 -5.43 -29.07 -4.38
C THR A 379 -5.21 -29.39 -2.90
N ASN A 380 -5.49 -28.44 -2.00
CA ASN A 380 -5.30 -28.63 -0.58
C ASN A 380 -6.58 -28.49 0.27
N ASN A 381 -7.68 -27.95 -0.28
CA ASN A 381 -8.96 -27.75 0.43
C ASN A 381 -9.76 -29.04 0.69
N ALA A 382 -9.35 -30.20 0.19
CA ALA A 382 -10.11 -31.46 0.26
C ALA A 382 -10.07 -32.19 1.63
N GLY A 383 -9.77 -31.49 2.73
CA GLY A 383 -9.56 -32.11 4.06
C GLY A 383 -10.44 -31.62 5.21
N GLY A 384 -11.45 -30.77 4.96
CA GLY A 384 -12.13 -30.02 6.02
C GLY A 384 -13.66 -30.06 6.00
N GLU A 385 -14.27 -31.24 5.88
CA GLU A 385 -15.60 -31.44 6.47
C GLU A 385 -15.42 -31.99 7.88
N LYS A 386 -15.60 -31.15 8.91
CA LYS A 386 -16.07 -31.55 10.24
C LYS A 386 -16.89 -30.45 10.88
#